data_AF-A0A7W3QR41-F1
#
_entry.id   AF-A0A7W3QR41-F1
#
_cell.length_a   1.000
_cell.length_b   1.000
_cell.length_c   1.000
_cell.angle_alpha   90.00
_cell.angle_beta   90.00
_cell.angle_gamma   90.00
#
_symmetry.space_group_name_H-M   'P 1'
#
loop_
_entity.id
_entity.type
_entity.pdbx_description
1 polymer ?
#
loop_
_entity_poly.entity_id
_entity_poly.type
_entity_poly.pdbx_seq_one_letter_code
_entity_poly.pdbx_strand_id
1 'polypeptide(L)'
;MLAVTGTSAAPGFVREGVTPPPQAVANLFLVHTWVPARDFVYSANPASWSLGSEAFFYLLFPLVRRIPRSRLPVAAGATVALVVAVPSAALALTGPAVAPGVLDEPMVRFWFACYLPVCRLPEFVLGMVLARMVREGWRPRVGVAAPLAAALAVCLWSAPGCRSRSPTPRSRWSRWR
;
A
#
# COMPACT_ATOMS: atom_id res chain seq x y z
N MET A 1 -26.22 3.67 -20.70
CA MET A 1 -25.92 2.42 -19.99
C MET A 1 -24.39 2.28 -19.93
N LEU A 2 -23.75 2.95 -18.98
CA LEU A 2 -22.28 2.96 -18.86
C LEU A 2 -21.85 1.68 -18.13
N ALA A 3 -21.24 0.76 -18.87
CA ALA A 3 -20.60 -0.44 -18.34
C ALA A 3 -19.33 -0.04 -17.55
N VAL A 4 -19.50 0.26 -16.26
CA VAL A 4 -18.41 0.31 -15.29
C VAL A 4 -18.42 -1.01 -14.52
N THR A 5 -18.02 -2.08 -15.19
CA THR A 5 -17.78 -3.38 -14.56
C THR A 5 -16.43 -3.90 -15.02
N GLY A 6 -15.39 -3.22 -14.52
CA GLY A 6 -14.02 -3.69 -14.52
C GLY A 6 -13.49 -3.71 -13.10
N THR A 7 -14.26 -4.27 -12.15
CA THR A 7 -13.72 -4.63 -10.83
C THR A 7 -12.75 -5.79 -11.05
N SER A 8 -11.47 -5.50 -11.26
CA SER A 8 -10.38 -6.46 -11.07
C SER A 8 -10.28 -6.77 -9.58
N ALA A 9 -11.25 -7.51 -9.07
CA ALA A 9 -11.31 -7.92 -7.68
C ALA A 9 -10.53 -9.21 -7.50
N ALA A 10 -9.62 -9.23 -6.53
CA ALA A 10 -9.22 -10.50 -5.92
C ALA A 10 -10.50 -11.16 -5.35
N PRO A 11 -10.79 -12.44 -5.68
CA PRO A 11 -11.99 -13.12 -5.20
C PRO A 11 -12.11 -13.00 -3.69
N GLY A 12 -13.29 -12.60 -3.22
CA GLY A 12 -13.59 -12.46 -1.80
C GLY A 12 -13.25 -11.10 -1.19
N PHE A 13 -12.50 -10.19 -1.82
CA PHE A 13 -12.18 -8.86 -1.24
C PHE A 13 -13.19 -7.75 -1.57
N VAL A 14 -13.85 -7.85 -2.72
CA VAL A 14 -14.79 -6.84 -3.24
C VAL A 14 -16.20 -7.41 -3.28
N ARG A 15 -17.19 -6.61 -2.90
CA ARG A 15 -18.60 -6.99 -3.01
C ARG A 15 -19.01 -6.96 -4.48
N GLU A 16 -19.46 -8.11 -5.00
CA GLU A 16 -19.98 -8.19 -6.37
C GLU A 16 -21.28 -7.37 -6.49
N GLY A 17 -21.36 -6.48 -7.49
CA GLY A 17 -22.54 -5.64 -7.75
C GLY A 17 -22.24 -4.16 -7.92
N VAL A 18 -23.29 -3.34 -7.96
CA VAL A 18 -23.18 -1.88 -8.10
C VAL A 18 -22.64 -1.28 -6.81
N THR A 19 -21.62 -0.42 -6.92
CA THR A 19 -21.08 0.30 -5.76
C THR A 19 -22.16 1.20 -5.15
N PRO A 20 -22.46 1.09 -3.84
CA PRO A 20 -23.52 1.89 -3.26
C PRO A 20 -23.17 3.40 -3.28
N PRO A 21 -24.18 4.29 -3.27
CA PRO A 21 -23.96 5.73 -3.42
C PRO A 21 -22.91 6.37 -2.50
N PRO A 22 -22.84 6.07 -1.18
CA PRO A 22 -21.85 6.73 -0.32
C PRO A 22 -20.41 6.34 -0.69
N GLN A 23 -20.16 5.09 -1.05
CA GLN A 23 -18.86 4.64 -1.54
C GLN A 23 -18.56 5.27 -2.90
N ALA A 24 -19.52 5.32 -3.81
CA ALA A 24 -19.33 5.92 -5.14
C ALA A 24 -18.93 7.39 -5.04
N VAL A 25 -19.60 8.16 -4.18
CA VAL A 25 -19.26 9.57 -3.89
C VAL A 25 -17.87 9.66 -3.26
N ALA A 26 -17.55 8.81 -2.28
CA ALA A 26 -16.23 8.80 -1.65
C ALA A 26 -15.10 8.45 -2.64
N ASN A 27 -15.35 7.59 -3.63
CA ASN A 27 -14.41 7.28 -4.71
C ASN A 27 -14.25 8.45 -5.66
N LEU A 28 -15.34 9.12 -6.04
CA LEU A 28 -15.32 10.27 -6.93
C LEU A 28 -14.45 11.40 -6.37
N PHE A 29 -14.55 11.65 -5.07
CA PHE A 29 -13.73 12.65 -4.36
C PHE A 29 -12.39 12.09 -3.85
N LEU A 30 -12.09 10.82 -4.13
CA LEU A 30 -10.87 10.13 -3.68
C LEU A 30 -10.66 10.14 -2.15
N VAL A 31 -11.75 10.24 -1.38
CA VAL A 31 -11.74 10.23 0.10
C VAL A 31 -12.07 8.86 0.70
N HIS A 32 -12.38 7.86 -0.15
CA HIS A 32 -12.69 6.50 0.29
C HIS A 32 -11.58 5.83 1.13
N THR A 33 -10.31 6.22 0.96
CA THR A 33 -9.17 5.70 1.73
C THR A 33 -9.09 6.22 3.16
N TRP A 34 -9.84 7.27 3.49
CA TRP A 34 -9.83 7.89 4.82
C TRP A 34 -10.78 7.19 5.80
N VAL A 35 -11.59 6.26 5.31
CA VAL A 35 -12.54 5.51 6.13
C VAL A 35 -11.92 4.15 6.49
N PRO A 36 -11.81 3.81 7.79
CA PRO A 36 -11.25 2.53 8.26
C PRO A 36 -12.24 1.37 8.06
N ALA A 37 -12.78 1.21 6.85
CA ALA A 37 -13.78 0.21 6.51
C ALA A 37 -13.45 -0.47 5.19
N ARG A 38 -13.52 -1.80 5.20
CA ARG A 38 -13.28 -2.66 4.03
C ARG A 38 -14.07 -2.21 2.81
N ASP A 39 -15.36 -1.96 3.02
CA ASP A 39 -16.31 -1.65 1.97
C ASP A 39 -16.04 -0.30 1.33
N PHE A 40 -15.26 0.59 1.96
CA PHE A 40 -14.80 1.83 1.36
C PHE A 40 -13.46 1.63 0.66
N VAL A 41 -12.50 1.00 1.33
CA VAL A 41 -11.14 0.77 0.80
C VAL A 41 -11.13 -0.07 -0.48
N TYR A 42 -12.02 -1.06 -0.59
CA TYR A 42 -12.11 -1.97 -1.73
C TYR A 42 -13.31 -1.67 -2.66
N SER A 43 -13.94 -0.51 -2.54
CA SER A 43 -15.08 -0.13 -3.40
C SER A 43 -14.65 0.34 -4.78
N ALA A 44 -15.56 0.23 -5.76
CA ALA A 44 -15.42 0.64 -7.17
C ALA A 44 -14.20 0.05 -7.90
N ASN A 45 -12.99 0.47 -7.55
CA ASN A 45 -11.74 -0.06 -8.05
C ASN A 45 -10.74 -0.20 -6.88
N PRO A 46 -10.38 -1.43 -6.48
CA PRO A 46 -9.38 -1.69 -5.45
C PRO A 46 -7.99 -1.10 -5.71
N ALA A 47 -7.66 -0.69 -6.93
CA ALA A 47 -6.39 -0.03 -7.23
C ALA A 47 -6.45 1.50 -7.04
N SER A 48 -7.63 2.08 -6.82
CA SER A 48 -7.82 3.54 -6.73
C SER A 48 -7.28 4.17 -5.43
N TRP A 49 -6.91 3.36 -4.43
CA TRP A 49 -6.35 3.88 -3.17
C TRP A 49 -5.04 4.64 -3.36
N SER A 50 -4.21 4.25 -4.35
CA SER A 50 -2.96 4.94 -4.62
C SER A 50 -3.24 6.33 -5.19
N LEU A 51 -4.24 6.43 -6.09
CA LEU A 51 -4.68 7.69 -6.67
C LEU A 51 -5.20 8.66 -5.60
N GLY A 52 -5.97 8.17 -4.63
CA GLY A 52 -6.44 9.02 -3.53
C GLY A 52 -5.33 9.48 -2.60
N SER A 53 -4.32 8.64 -2.40
CA SER A 53 -3.10 9.03 -1.67
C SER A 53 -2.32 10.10 -2.44
N GLU A 54 -2.13 9.90 -3.75
CA GLU A 54 -1.42 10.85 -4.62
C GLU A 54 -2.08 12.23 -4.64
N ALA A 55 -3.42 12.29 -4.77
CA ALA A 55 -4.16 13.56 -4.74
C ALA A 55 -3.88 14.37 -3.46
N PHE A 56 -3.89 13.70 -2.30
CA PHE A 56 -3.52 14.33 -1.02
C PHE A 56 -2.06 14.79 -1.00
N PHE A 57 -1.15 13.98 -1.54
CA PHE A 57 0.27 14.32 -1.55
C PHE A 57 0.62 15.52 -2.42
N TYR A 58 -0.04 15.67 -3.57
CA TYR A 58 0.15 16.84 -4.43
C TYR A 58 -0.27 18.15 -3.75
N LEU A 59 -1.28 18.11 -2.88
CA LEU A 59 -1.66 19.27 -2.07
C LEU A 59 -0.56 19.67 -1.09
N LEU A 60 0.21 18.71 -0.57
CA LEU A 60 1.28 18.94 0.41
C LEU A 60 2.65 19.24 -0.23
N PHE A 61 2.83 18.94 -1.51
CA PHE A 61 4.07 19.18 -2.25
C PHE A 61 4.67 20.60 -2.08
N PRO A 62 3.88 21.70 -2.09
CA PRO A 62 4.42 23.05 -1.93
C PRO A 62 5.15 23.26 -0.60
N LEU A 63 4.77 22.55 0.47
CA LEU A 63 5.39 22.65 1.78
C LEU A 63 6.78 22.02 1.79
N VAL A 64 6.93 20.86 1.15
CA VAL A 64 8.22 20.15 1.03
C VAL A 64 9.21 20.95 0.18
N ARG A 65 8.71 21.65 -0.85
CA ARG A 65 9.54 22.53 -1.69
C ARG A 65 10.13 23.72 -0.91
N ARG A 66 9.53 24.13 0.20
CA ARG A 66 10.03 25.23 1.05
C ARG A 66 11.20 24.83 1.95
N ILE A 67 11.55 23.54 2.03
CA ILE A 67 12.68 23.09 2.85
C ILE A 67 13.99 23.66 2.29
N PRO A 68 14.82 24.37 3.08
CA PRO A 68 16.09 24.89 2.60
C PRO A 68 17.11 23.76 2.42
N ARG A 69 18.03 23.95 1.47
CA ARG A 69 19.12 23.00 1.15
C ARG A 69 19.85 22.47 2.39
N SER A 70 20.19 23.37 3.31
CA SER A 70 20.92 23.04 4.55
C SER A 70 20.17 22.07 5.47
N ARG A 71 18.83 21.99 5.36
CA ARG A 71 17.99 21.11 6.18
C ARG A 71 17.59 19.81 5.49
N LEU A 72 17.94 19.61 4.21
CA LEU A 72 17.57 18.38 3.50
C LEU A 72 18.09 17.10 4.17
N PRO A 73 19.33 17.03 4.69
CA PRO A 73 19.81 15.81 5.37
C PRO A 73 19.03 15.50 6.65
N VAL A 74 18.71 16.54 7.44
CA VAL A 74 17.90 16.40 8.66
C VAL A 74 16.48 15.99 8.31
N ALA A 75 15.88 16.60 7.29
CA ALA A 75 14.56 16.23 6.79
C ALA A 75 14.55 14.77 6.31
N ALA A 76 15.58 14.33 5.58
CA ALA A 76 15.71 12.95 5.13
C ALA A 76 15.76 11.97 6.31
N GLY A 77 16.63 12.23 7.29
CA GLY A 77 16.74 11.41 8.50
C GLY A 77 15.44 11.35 9.29
N ALA A 78 14.76 12.49 9.47
CA ALA A 78 13.46 12.56 10.12
C ALA A 78 12.39 11.76 9.35
N THR A 79 12.33 11.89 8.03
CA THR A 79 11.39 11.11 7.22
C THR A 79 11.67 9.61 7.25
N VAL A 80 12.94 9.18 7.24
CA VAL A 80 13.30 7.76 7.40
C VAL A 80 12.81 7.23 8.75
N ALA A 81 13.03 7.98 9.83
CA ALA A 81 12.53 7.60 11.16
C ALA A 81 11.01 7.46 11.18
N LEU A 82 10.29 8.39 10.54
CA LEU A 82 8.82 8.36 10.44
C LEU A 82 8.31 7.19 9.58
N VAL A 83 8.99 6.84 8.50
CA VAL A 83 8.64 5.69 7.65
C VAL A 83 8.62 4.39 8.46
N VAL A 84 9.46 4.27 9.49
CA VAL A 84 9.45 3.10 10.39
C VAL A 84 8.46 3.32 11.54
N ALA A 85 8.54 4.46 12.22
CA ALA A 85 7.79 4.72 13.44
C ALA A 85 6.27 4.70 13.24
N VAL A 86 5.77 5.28 12.13
CA VAL A 86 4.34 5.37 11.87
C VAL A 86 3.70 3.98 11.71
N PRO A 87 4.14 3.10 10.79
CA PRO A 87 3.56 1.76 10.69
C PRO A 87 3.87 0.90 11.93
N SER A 88 4.99 1.11 12.64
CA SER A 88 5.24 0.43 13.91
C SER A 88 4.19 0.79 14.98
N ALA A 89 3.70 2.03 15.01
CA ALA A 89 2.61 2.41 15.91
C ALA A 89 1.31 1.66 15.60
N ALA A 90 1.10 1.22 14.36
CA ALA A 90 -0.05 0.41 13.98
C ALA A 90 -0.08 -0.96 14.70
N LEU A 91 1.08 -1.47 15.14
CA LEU A 91 1.15 -2.75 15.87
C LEU A 91 0.36 -2.71 17.18
N ALA A 92 0.19 -1.52 17.78
CA ALA A 92 -0.65 -1.34 18.97
C ALA A 92 -2.15 -1.42 18.65
N LEU A 93 -2.54 -1.28 17.39
CA LEU A 93 -3.94 -1.33 16.97
C LEU A 93 -4.40 -2.79 16.85
N THR A 94 -5.49 -3.11 17.53
CA THR A 94 -6.16 -4.40 17.52
C THR A 94 -7.62 -4.23 17.10
N GLY A 95 -8.26 -5.31 16.67
CA GLY A 95 -9.63 -5.24 16.18
C GLY A 95 -10.01 -6.48 15.36
N PRO A 96 -11.20 -6.46 14.75
CA PRO A 96 -11.66 -7.57 13.92
C PRO A 96 -10.77 -7.76 12.69
N ALA A 97 -10.57 -9.01 12.30
CA ALA A 97 -9.79 -9.38 11.12
C ALA A 97 -10.38 -8.76 9.84
N VAL A 98 -9.52 -8.43 8.88
CA VAL A 98 -9.92 -7.94 7.55
C VAL A 98 -10.85 -8.94 6.86
N ALA A 99 -10.44 -10.21 6.88
CA ALA A 99 -11.19 -11.33 6.32
C ALA A 99 -10.83 -12.60 7.10
N PRO A 100 -11.64 -13.02 8.08
CA PRO A 100 -11.35 -14.21 8.89
C PRO A 100 -11.04 -15.45 8.03
N GLY A 101 -9.92 -16.11 8.29
CA GLY A 101 -9.47 -17.30 7.56
C GLY A 101 -8.78 -17.04 6.22
N VAL A 102 -8.70 -15.78 5.76
CA VAL A 102 -7.97 -15.37 4.56
C VAL A 102 -6.87 -14.37 4.91
N LEU A 103 -7.22 -13.34 5.68
CA LEU A 103 -6.31 -12.33 6.20
C LEU A 103 -6.72 -12.01 7.63
N ASP A 104 -6.10 -12.71 8.57
CA ASP A 104 -6.34 -12.59 10.02
C ASP A 104 -5.64 -11.36 10.65
N GLU A 105 -5.40 -10.33 9.83
CA GLU A 105 -4.84 -9.06 10.29
C GLU A 105 -5.99 -8.12 10.71
N PRO A 106 -5.88 -7.37 11.83
CA PRO A 106 -6.89 -6.39 12.20
C PRO A 106 -7.13 -5.35 11.10
N MET A 107 -8.39 -5.14 10.71
CA MET A 107 -8.77 -4.19 9.65
C MET A 107 -8.22 -2.79 9.90
N VAL A 108 -8.33 -2.29 11.13
CA VAL A 108 -7.87 -0.94 11.48
C VAL A 108 -6.34 -0.81 11.35
N ARG A 109 -5.58 -1.85 11.69
CA ARG A 109 -4.13 -1.85 11.57
C ARG A 109 -3.71 -1.90 10.10
N PHE A 110 -4.36 -2.76 9.33
CA PHE A 110 -4.14 -2.88 7.89
C PHE A 110 -4.47 -1.57 7.15
N TRP A 111 -5.61 -0.94 7.47
CA TRP A 111 -6.00 0.37 6.94
C TRP A 111 -4.99 1.47 7.32
N PHE A 112 -4.60 1.54 8.59
CA PHE A 112 -3.69 2.57 9.08
C PHE A 112 -2.31 2.48 8.42
N ALA A 113 -1.78 1.26 8.27
CA ALA A 113 -0.45 1.04 7.69
C ALA A 113 -0.45 1.16 6.16
N CYS A 114 -1.52 0.72 5.47
CA CYS A 114 -1.49 0.57 4.01
C CYS A 114 -2.34 1.59 3.24
N TYR A 115 -3.39 2.15 3.82
CA TYR A 115 -4.41 2.91 3.09
C TYR A 115 -4.58 4.36 3.52
N LEU A 116 -4.41 4.66 4.82
CA LEU A 116 -4.56 6.02 5.32
C LEU A 116 -3.47 6.93 4.71
N PRO A 117 -3.82 7.94 3.87
CA PRO A 117 -2.80 8.73 3.16
C PRO A 117 -1.82 9.45 4.09
N VAL A 118 -2.27 9.92 5.25
CA VAL A 118 -1.42 10.61 6.24
C VAL A 118 -0.29 9.71 6.74
N CYS A 119 -0.57 8.43 6.99
CA CYS A 119 0.44 7.50 7.48
C CYS A 119 1.47 7.12 6.42
N ARG A 120 1.11 7.33 5.14
CA ARG A 120 1.93 7.06 3.95
C ARG A 120 2.69 8.28 3.43
N LEU A 121 2.42 9.44 4.03
CA LEU A 121 3.06 10.71 3.70
C LEU A 121 4.58 10.68 3.91
N PRO A 122 5.13 10.06 4.99
CA PRO A 122 6.58 10.02 5.20
C PRO A 122 7.35 9.40 4.03
N GLU A 123 6.85 8.33 3.41
CA GLU A 123 7.48 7.67 2.26
C GLU A 123 7.52 8.59 1.05
N PHE A 124 6.43 9.29 0.81
CA PHE A 124 6.33 10.23 -0.31
C PHE A 124 7.25 11.44 -0.11
N VAL A 125 7.24 12.03 1.09
CA VAL A 125 8.14 13.14 1.44
C VAL A 125 9.60 12.71 1.38
N LEU A 126 9.93 11.50 1.84
CA LEU A 126 11.28 10.94 1.71
C LEU A 126 11.72 10.91 0.24
N GLY A 127 10.87 10.41 -0.67
CA GLY A 127 11.16 10.42 -2.10
C GLY A 127 11.42 11.83 -2.65
N MET A 128 10.63 12.82 -2.23
CA MET A 128 10.82 14.22 -2.63
C MET A 128 12.11 14.83 -2.09
N VAL A 129 12.42 14.60 -0.82
CA VAL A 129 13.66 15.08 -0.19
C VAL A 129 14.87 14.45 -0.85
N LEU A 130 14.85 13.13 -1.10
CA LEU A 130 15.92 12.43 -1.81
C LEU A 130 16.11 12.95 -3.23
N ALA A 131 15.02 13.16 -3.98
CA ALA A 131 15.08 13.75 -5.32
C ALA A 131 15.72 15.14 -5.29
N ARG A 132 15.40 15.97 -4.29
CA ARG A 132 16.03 17.27 -4.10
C ARG A 132 17.51 17.17 -3.74
N MET A 133 17.88 16.28 -2.83
CA MET A 133 19.29 16.04 -2.50
C MET A 133 20.09 15.68 -3.75
N VAL A 134 19.57 14.76 -4.59
CA VAL A 134 20.22 14.36 -5.84
C VAL A 134 20.36 15.54 -6.82
N ARG A 135 19.30 16.34 -6.99
CA ARG A 135 19.33 17.57 -7.81
C ARG A 135 20.33 18.59 -7.29
N GLU A 136 20.52 18.66 -5.99
CA GLU A 136 21.44 19.56 -5.31
C GLU A 136 22.90 19.04 -5.31
N GLY A 137 23.16 17.87 -5.91
CA GLY A 137 24.49 17.32 -6.13
C GLY A 137 24.85 16.13 -5.26
N TRP A 138 23.94 15.68 -4.38
CA TRP A 138 24.14 14.43 -3.65
C TRP A 138 24.15 13.25 -4.62
N ARG A 139 25.05 12.29 -4.37
CA ARG A 139 25.16 11.04 -5.11
C ARG A 139 25.16 9.91 -4.09
N PRO A 140 24.13 9.04 -4.06
CA PRO A 140 24.13 7.91 -3.15
C PRO A 140 25.33 7.01 -3.48
N ARG A 141 26.16 6.73 -2.47
CA ARG A 141 27.31 5.82 -2.58
C ARG A 141 26.91 4.35 -2.40
N VAL A 142 25.62 4.09 -2.20
CA VAL A 142 25.06 2.75 -1.99
C VAL A 142 24.75 2.18 -3.38
N GLY A 143 25.51 1.17 -3.80
CA GLY A 143 25.22 0.44 -5.04
C GLY A 143 23.87 -0.28 -4.96
N VAL A 144 23.22 -0.49 -6.11
CA VAL A 144 21.87 -1.09 -6.20
C VAL A 144 21.83 -2.56 -5.72
N ALA A 145 22.98 -3.23 -5.70
CA ALA A 145 23.09 -4.63 -5.30
C ALA A 145 22.66 -4.87 -3.84
N ALA A 146 23.05 -4.01 -2.91
CA ALA A 146 22.71 -4.18 -1.49
C ALA A 146 21.20 -4.09 -1.20
N PRO A 147 20.46 -3.05 -1.67
CA PRO A 147 19.00 -3.01 -1.48
C PRO A 147 18.28 -4.13 -2.25
N LEU A 148 18.76 -4.53 -3.43
CA LEU A 148 18.21 -5.68 -4.15
C LEU A 148 18.40 -6.99 -3.37
N ALA A 149 19.59 -7.23 -2.83
CA ALA A 149 19.87 -8.41 -2.03
C ALA A 149 19.01 -8.44 -0.75
N ALA A 150 18.84 -7.29 -0.08
CA ALA A 150 17.96 -7.17 1.07
C ALA A 150 16.49 -7.46 0.70
N ALA A 151 15.99 -6.89 -0.39
CA ALA A 151 14.63 -7.14 -0.88
C ALA A 151 14.43 -8.63 -1.22
N LEU A 152 15.38 -9.26 -1.91
CA LEU A 152 15.35 -10.69 -2.23
C LEU A 152 15.39 -11.55 -0.96
N ALA A 153 16.23 -11.22 0.01
CA ALA A 153 16.31 -11.94 1.28
C ALA A 153 14.98 -11.88 2.05
N VAL A 154 14.35 -10.71 2.10
CA VAL A 154 13.01 -10.54 2.72
C VAL A 154 11.97 -11.38 1.98
N CYS A 155 11.91 -11.30 0.64
CA CYS A 155 11.00 -12.10 -0.17
C CYS A 155 11.18 -13.60 0.10
N LEU A 156 12.42 -14.09 0.09
CA LEU A 156 12.74 -15.50 0.34
C LEU A 156 12.38 -15.95 1.76
N TRP A 157 12.61 -15.10 2.76
CA TRP A 157 12.22 -15.37 4.15
C TRP A 157 10.70 -15.43 4.32
N SER A 158 9.95 -14.61 3.59
CA SER A 158 8.49 -14.55 3.61
C SER A 158 7.78 -15.60 2.72
N ALA A 159 8.53 -16.46 2.02
CA ALA A 159 7.99 -17.49 1.11
C ALA A 159 7.79 -18.93 1.70
N PRO A 160 7.72 -19.21 3.02
CA PRO A 160 7.75 -20.59 3.52
C PRO A 160 6.52 -21.43 3.11
N GLY A 161 5.43 -20.82 2.64
CA GLY A 161 4.20 -21.50 2.20
C GLY A 161 4.28 -22.23 0.84
N CYS A 162 5.31 -22.02 0.02
CA CYS A 162 5.39 -22.67 -1.29
C CYS A 162 6.02 -24.08 -1.25
N ARG A 163 6.50 -24.53 -0.08
CA ARG A 163 7.26 -25.78 0.08
C ARG A 163 6.41 -27.00 0.49
N SER A 164 5.09 -26.83 0.70
CA SER A 164 4.19 -27.90 1.18
C SER A 164 3.00 -28.23 0.27
N ARG A 165 3.05 -27.95 -1.05
CA ARG A 165 2.10 -28.60 -1.97
C ARG A 165 2.50 -30.06 -2.16
N SER A 166 1.82 -30.95 -1.44
CA SER A 166 1.73 -32.37 -1.76
C SER A 166 1.49 -32.57 -3.26
N PRO A 167 2.14 -33.54 -3.93
CA PRO A 167 1.87 -33.83 -5.32
C PRO A 167 0.40 -34.24 -5.46
N THR A 168 -0.40 -33.41 -6.13
CA THR A 168 -1.75 -33.79 -6.55
C THR A 168 -1.67 -35.07 -7.36
N PRO A 169 -2.43 -36.13 -7.05
CA PRO A 169 -2.46 -37.33 -7.87
C PRO A 169 -2.99 -36.96 -9.26
N ARG A 170 -2.17 -37.16 -10.29
CA ARG A 170 -2.63 -37.15 -11.68
C ARG A 170 -3.56 -38.34 -11.90
N SER A 171 -4.85 -38.19 -11.64
CA SER A 171 -5.83 -39.22 -12.01
C SER A 171 -7.19 -38.61 -12.35
N ARG A 172 -7.30 -37.88 -13.46
CA ARG A 172 -8.62 -37.51 -14.01
C ARG A 172 -8.67 -37.19 -15.51
N TRP A 173 -7.78 -37.75 -16.33
CA TRP A 173 -7.77 -37.51 -17.78
C TRP A 173 -7.74 -38.79 -18.65
N SER A 174 -7.98 -39.96 -18.07
CA SER A 174 -8.06 -41.24 -18.83
C SER A 174 -9.48 -41.73 -19.11
N ARG A 175 -10.52 -40.93 -18.82
CA ARG A 175 -11.93 -41.35 -18.88
C ARG A 175 -12.72 -40.70 -20.02
N TRP A 176 -12.05 -40.48 -21.15
CA TRP A 176 -12.67 -40.13 -22.43
C TRP A 176 -11.91 -40.87 -23.56
N ARG A 177 -12.19 -42.16 -23.68
CA ARG A 177 -12.04 -42.96 -24.89
C ARG A 177 -13.32 -43.76 -25.07
#